data_AF-A0A954W947-F1
#
_entry.id   AF-A0A954W947-F1
#
_cell.length_a   1.000
_cell.length_b   1.000
_cell.length_c   1.000
_cell.angle_alpha   90.00
_cell.angle_beta   90.00
_cell.angle_gamma   90.00
#
_symmetry.space_group_name_H-M   'P 1'
#
loop_
_entity.id
_entity.type
_entity.pdbx_description
1 polymer ?
#
loop_
_entity_poly.entity_id
_entity_poly.type
_entity_poly.pdbx_seq_one_letter_code
_entity_poly.pdbx_strand_id
1 'polypeptide(L)'
;MTTAIQTNTKQLLLDALEQRVLVLDGAMGTMVFGLGLDEQAVRGERFANHHKDLKNFVDILALTHPEKLTGIHRKYLEAGADIIETNTFGATPIGMEEFDLPRELVREINMAAVECARRAADEFSNLTPDRPRFVAGSIGPTAKTCSISPKVEDPGYRAVKFDQHVESYYEQVAALVEAGVDILFPETTFDTLNLKACLFAIARYFEEHDVEVPVMASVTITDRAGRTLSGQTIEAFWNSVSHFPLLSVGINCALGPAQMRSYIEELSNIAGCYISCHPNAGLPNEMGGFDLQPPEMRELLREFVDNGWVNILGGCCGTTPAYIAEIAELVREAPPRRRPTIEPLTRLSGQDALTLRPDANFTMIGERTNVTGSRKFARLIADEKFDEALAVARDQVEGGASVIDINMDADLLDGEAAMARFLNLIAAEPDIARVPIMIDSSKWDVLEAGLKCVQGKSIVNSISLKDGEDEFLRRARLIRRYGASAVVMAFDEVGQATEIDDKVRICRRAYELLTEQVGFPPEDI
;
A
#
# COMPACT_ATOMS: atom_id res chain seq x y z
N MET A 1 -11.49 -13.17 24.78
CA MET A 1 -12.85 -13.00 24.20
C MET A 1 -12.78 -12.23 22.89
N THR A 2 -11.98 -11.16 22.80
CA THR A 2 -11.72 -10.36 21.58
C THR A 2 -11.29 -11.19 20.37
N THR A 3 -10.30 -12.09 20.51
CA THR A 3 -9.81 -12.91 19.39
C THR A 3 -10.90 -13.82 18.80
N ALA A 4 -11.69 -14.49 19.64
CA ALA A 4 -12.77 -15.38 19.18
C ALA A 4 -13.94 -14.63 18.52
N ILE A 5 -14.21 -13.39 18.96
CA ILE A 5 -15.22 -12.51 18.34
C ILE A 5 -14.71 -12.01 16.98
N GLN A 6 -13.44 -11.59 16.89
CA GLN A 6 -12.80 -11.18 15.64
C GLN A 6 -12.74 -12.31 14.60
N THR A 7 -12.47 -13.56 15.00
CA THR A 7 -12.48 -14.71 14.09
C THR A 7 -13.87 -14.95 13.48
N ASN A 8 -14.95 -14.70 14.24
CA ASN A 8 -16.31 -14.82 13.73
C ASN A 8 -16.63 -13.71 12.72
N THR A 9 -16.30 -12.45 13.02
CA THR A 9 -16.55 -11.33 12.10
C THR A 9 -15.76 -11.47 10.79
N LYS A 10 -14.50 -11.90 10.83
CA LYS A 10 -13.70 -12.18 9.63
C LYS A 10 -14.38 -13.22 8.73
N GLN A 11 -14.90 -14.30 9.30
CA GLN A 11 -15.59 -15.33 8.51
C GLN A 11 -16.89 -14.78 7.90
N LEU A 12 -17.69 -14.02 8.66
CA LEU A 12 -18.91 -13.39 8.15
C LEU A 12 -18.63 -12.44 6.98
N LEU A 13 -17.53 -11.68 7.04
CA LEU A 13 -17.10 -10.81 5.95
C LEU A 13 -16.73 -11.61 4.70
N LEU A 14 -15.94 -12.68 4.86
CA LEU A 14 -15.55 -13.56 3.75
C LEU A 14 -16.77 -14.23 3.12
N ASP A 15 -17.67 -14.78 3.93
CA ASP A 15 -18.91 -15.40 3.46
C ASP A 15 -19.77 -14.40 2.67
N ALA A 16 -19.86 -13.15 3.15
CA ALA A 16 -20.62 -12.11 2.47
C ALA A 16 -20.01 -11.73 1.12
N LEU A 17 -18.68 -11.64 1.01
CA LEU A 17 -17.95 -11.35 -0.23
C LEU A 17 -18.06 -12.47 -1.27
N GLU A 18 -18.23 -13.72 -0.83
CA GLU A 18 -18.46 -14.86 -1.72
C GLU A 18 -19.89 -14.90 -2.26
N GLN A 19 -20.86 -14.36 -1.51
CA GLN A 19 -22.28 -14.42 -1.83
C GLN A 19 -22.78 -13.23 -2.65
N ARG A 20 -22.23 -12.03 -2.43
CA ARG A 20 -22.72 -10.79 -3.04
C ARG A 20 -21.64 -9.72 -3.12
N VAL A 21 -21.89 -8.71 -3.95
CA VAL A 21 -21.09 -7.47 -3.94
C VAL A 21 -21.46 -6.66 -2.70
N LEU A 22 -20.46 -6.25 -1.91
CA LEU A 22 -20.64 -5.40 -0.74
C LEU A 22 -20.62 -3.92 -1.09
N VAL A 23 -21.34 -3.13 -0.30
CA VAL A 23 -21.38 -1.67 -0.45
C VAL A 23 -20.49 -1.02 0.60
N LEU A 24 -19.45 -0.32 0.16
CA LEU A 24 -18.68 0.61 0.98
C LEU A 24 -19.42 1.96 1.03
N ASP A 25 -19.22 2.74 2.09
CA ASP A 25 -19.85 4.05 2.22
C ASP A 25 -19.28 5.11 1.25
N GLY A 26 -19.67 6.36 1.48
CA GLY A 26 -19.28 7.51 0.65
C GLY A 26 -18.30 8.43 1.36
N ALA A 27 -18.08 9.63 0.80
CA ALA A 27 -17.12 10.57 1.36
C ALA A 27 -17.49 11.14 2.74
N MET A 28 -16.78 10.67 3.77
CA MET A 28 -16.79 11.25 5.12
C MET A 28 -16.51 12.76 5.10
N GLY A 29 -15.44 13.18 4.39
CA GLY A 29 -15.06 14.59 4.28
C GLY A 29 -16.19 15.45 3.69
N THR A 30 -16.86 14.99 2.63
CA THR A 30 -18.00 15.70 2.01
C THR A 30 -19.14 15.90 3.01
N MET A 31 -19.47 14.87 3.79
CA MET A 31 -20.52 14.94 4.81
C MET A 31 -20.15 15.86 5.97
N VAL A 32 -18.89 15.81 6.42
CA VAL A 32 -18.36 16.68 7.48
C VAL A 32 -18.37 18.14 7.05
N PHE A 33 -17.82 18.48 5.88
CA PHE A 33 -17.83 19.87 5.39
C PHE A 33 -19.25 20.38 5.16
N GLY A 34 -20.19 19.50 4.79
CA GLY A 34 -21.61 19.80 4.68
C GLY A 34 -22.29 20.20 6.00
N LEU A 35 -21.67 19.94 7.16
CA LEU A 35 -22.15 20.43 8.46
C LEU A 35 -21.94 21.94 8.65
N GLY A 36 -21.13 22.59 7.80
CA GLY A 36 -20.89 24.03 7.84
C GLY A 36 -20.18 24.50 9.11
N LEU A 37 -19.38 23.65 9.75
CA LEU A 37 -18.63 24.01 10.96
C LEU A 37 -17.51 25.01 10.61
N ASP A 38 -17.44 26.09 11.36
CA ASP A 38 -16.32 27.02 11.31
C ASP A 38 -15.15 26.51 12.17
N GLU A 39 -14.04 27.25 12.15
CA GLU A 39 -12.82 26.91 12.90
C GLU A 39 -13.10 26.74 14.40
N GLN A 40 -13.88 27.65 14.99
CA GLN A 40 -14.21 27.63 16.41
C GLN A 40 -15.06 26.39 16.75
N ALA A 41 -16.04 26.06 15.91
CA ALA A 41 -16.84 24.86 16.08
C ALA A 41 -15.98 23.61 15.95
N VAL A 42 -15.11 23.49 14.94
CA VAL A 42 -14.25 22.30 14.76
C VAL A 42 -13.37 22.03 16.00
N ARG A 43 -12.75 23.09 16.56
CA ARG A 43 -11.93 23.01 17.78
C ARG A 43 -12.72 22.56 19.01
N GLY A 44 -13.99 22.92 19.09
CA GLY A 44 -14.79 22.76 20.30
C GLY A 44 -14.16 23.42 21.52
N GLU A 45 -14.57 23.03 22.72
CA GLU A 45 -14.03 23.58 23.97
C GLU A 45 -12.58 23.15 24.21
N ARG A 46 -12.27 21.89 23.88
CA ARG A 46 -10.98 21.26 24.19
C ARG A 46 -9.80 21.90 23.46
N PHE A 47 -9.97 22.25 22.18
CA PHE A 47 -8.91 22.81 21.35
C PHE A 47 -9.07 24.30 21.11
N ALA A 48 -9.92 25.00 21.89
CA ALA A 48 -10.24 26.41 21.69
C ALA A 48 -8.99 27.32 21.61
N ASN A 49 -7.97 27.01 22.42
CA ASN A 49 -6.72 27.77 22.51
C ASN A 49 -5.58 27.20 21.63
N HIS A 50 -5.85 26.25 20.73
CA HIS A 50 -4.83 25.73 19.82
C HIS A 50 -4.33 26.85 18.90
N HIS A 51 -3.02 26.94 18.70
CA HIS A 51 -2.40 28.09 18.00
C HIS A 51 -2.50 28.02 16.48
N LYS A 52 -2.92 26.88 15.92
CA LYS A 52 -3.03 26.63 14.49
C LYS A 52 -4.46 26.22 14.11
N ASP A 53 -4.84 26.49 12.86
CA ASP A 53 -6.17 26.14 12.36
C ASP A 53 -6.32 24.61 12.22
N LEU A 54 -7.46 24.09 12.69
CA LEU A 54 -7.81 22.67 12.69
C LEU A 54 -8.99 22.36 11.76
N LYS A 55 -9.62 23.35 11.12
CA LYS A 55 -10.79 23.16 10.25
C LYS A 55 -10.60 22.10 9.15
N ASN A 56 -9.37 21.92 8.67
CA ASN A 56 -9.05 20.93 7.63
C ASN A 56 -8.60 19.57 8.19
N PHE A 57 -8.47 19.42 9.51
CA PHE A 57 -8.17 18.16 10.17
C PHE A 57 -9.45 17.54 10.75
N VAL A 58 -10.29 17.05 9.85
CA VAL A 58 -11.66 16.59 10.18
C VAL A 58 -11.69 15.38 11.12
N ASP A 59 -10.60 14.62 11.22
CA ASP A 59 -10.41 13.51 12.15
C ASP A 59 -10.70 13.93 13.61
N ILE A 60 -10.40 15.18 13.98
CA ILE A 60 -10.62 15.72 15.33
C ILE A 60 -12.09 15.73 15.76
N LEU A 61 -13.02 15.67 14.80
CA LEU A 61 -14.46 15.63 15.09
C LEU A 61 -14.88 14.36 15.81
N ALA A 62 -14.07 13.30 15.78
CA ALA A 62 -14.28 12.14 16.64
C ALA A 62 -14.27 12.52 18.13
N LEU A 63 -13.49 13.55 18.51
CA LEU A 63 -13.41 14.04 19.89
C LEU A 63 -14.36 15.20 20.16
N THR A 64 -14.51 16.13 19.21
CA THR A 64 -15.29 17.36 19.45
C THR A 64 -16.77 17.22 19.10
N HIS A 65 -17.11 16.31 18.19
CA HIS A 65 -18.46 16.14 17.65
C HIS A 65 -18.86 14.66 17.42
N PRO A 66 -18.64 13.75 18.39
CA PRO A 66 -18.85 12.31 18.21
C PRO A 66 -20.27 11.95 17.77
N GLU A 67 -21.30 12.66 18.24
CA GLU A 67 -22.69 12.42 17.83
C GLU A 67 -22.99 12.82 16.38
N LYS A 68 -22.40 13.93 15.90
CA LYS A 68 -22.56 14.32 14.48
C LYS A 68 -21.88 13.30 13.58
N LEU A 69 -20.70 12.83 13.98
CA LEU A 69 -19.95 11.82 13.24
C LEU A 69 -20.70 10.48 13.19
N THR A 70 -21.19 10.00 14.33
CA THR A 70 -22.04 8.80 14.41
C THR A 70 -23.29 8.94 13.54
N GLY A 71 -23.91 10.12 13.52
CA GLY A 71 -25.03 10.44 12.65
C GLY A 71 -24.70 10.36 11.15
N ILE A 72 -23.46 10.64 10.73
CA ILE A 72 -23.01 10.46 9.34
C ILE A 72 -22.94 8.97 9.00
N HIS A 73 -22.32 8.15 9.86
CA HIS A 73 -22.28 6.70 9.65
C HIS A 73 -23.68 6.11 9.53
N ARG A 74 -24.62 6.50 10.42
CA ARG A 74 -26.02 6.05 10.33
C ARG A 74 -26.64 6.36 8.96
N LYS A 75 -26.43 7.56 8.41
CA LYS A 75 -26.98 7.92 7.09
C LYS A 75 -26.45 7.03 5.96
N TYR A 76 -25.18 6.63 6.00
CA TYR A 76 -24.64 5.70 5.00
C TYR A 76 -25.17 4.28 5.18
N LEU A 77 -25.33 3.82 6.42
CA LEU A 77 -25.95 2.52 6.73
C LEU A 77 -27.43 2.48 6.32
N GLU A 78 -28.18 3.57 6.53
CA GLU A 78 -29.57 3.74 6.05
C GLU A 78 -29.65 3.69 4.53
N ALA A 79 -28.65 4.26 3.83
CA ALA A 79 -28.54 4.19 2.39
C ALA A 79 -28.14 2.80 1.87
N GLY A 80 -27.79 1.87 2.75
CA GLY A 80 -27.49 0.48 2.40
C GLY A 80 -26.00 0.14 2.31
N ALA A 81 -25.11 0.92 2.93
CA ALA A 81 -23.73 0.51 3.14
C ALA A 81 -23.64 -0.76 4.02
N ASP A 82 -22.71 -1.65 3.66
CA ASP A 82 -22.31 -2.83 4.43
C ASP A 82 -21.02 -2.58 5.22
N ILE A 83 -20.11 -1.79 4.65
CA ILE A 83 -18.84 -1.39 5.22
C ILE A 83 -18.86 0.13 5.38
N ILE A 84 -18.51 0.63 6.57
CA ILE A 84 -18.33 2.06 6.83
C ILE A 84 -16.89 2.36 7.24
N GLU A 85 -16.33 3.44 6.71
CA GLU A 85 -14.97 3.88 7.01
C GLU A 85 -14.94 4.75 8.27
N THR A 86 -13.96 4.55 9.15
CA THR A 86 -13.71 5.43 10.29
C THR A 86 -13.20 6.80 9.81
N ASN A 87 -13.50 7.86 10.55
CA ASN A 87 -12.96 9.20 10.29
C ASN A 87 -11.53 9.33 10.86
N THR A 88 -10.60 8.61 10.25
CA THR A 88 -9.20 8.46 10.70
C THR A 88 -8.17 8.60 9.58
N PHE A 89 -8.57 9.13 8.43
CA PHE A 89 -7.72 9.27 7.24
C PHE A 89 -6.37 9.95 7.55
N GLY A 90 -6.37 11.01 8.35
CA GLY A 90 -5.19 11.79 8.71
C GLY A 90 -4.61 11.48 10.10
N ALA A 91 -5.25 10.60 10.88
CA ALA A 91 -4.97 10.37 12.30
C ALA A 91 -3.69 9.52 12.55
N THR A 92 -2.55 9.99 12.05
CA THR A 92 -1.21 9.42 12.28
C THR A 92 -0.27 10.48 12.86
N PRO A 93 0.87 10.11 13.49
CA PRO A 93 1.89 11.07 13.89
C PRO A 93 2.28 12.03 12.74
N ILE A 94 2.64 11.50 11.57
CA ILE A 94 3.03 12.32 10.41
C ILE A 94 1.87 13.17 9.89
N GLY A 95 0.65 12.61 9.81
CA GLY A 95 -0.53 13.34 9.32
C GLY A 95 -0.93 14.50 10.24
N MET A 96 -0.64 14.39 11.53
CA MET A 96 -0.93 15.40 12.55
C MET A 96 0.14 16.49 12.65
N GLU A 97 1.35 16.27 12.11
CA GLU A 97 2.44 17.26 12.15
C GLU A 97 2.05 18.58 11.48
N GLU A 98 1.27 18.56 10.39
CA GLU A 98 0.81 19.79 9.74
C GLU A 98 -0.08 20.63 10.67
N PHE A 99 -0.69 20.03 11.69
CA PHE A 99 -1.59 20.72 12.60
C PHE A 99 -0.95 21.04 13.96
N ASP A 100 0.33 20.75 14.15
CA ASP A 100 1.05 20.87 15.43
C ASP A 100 0.30 20.17 16.59
N LEU A 101 -0.42 19.09 16.29
CA LEU A 101 -1.14 18.33 17.31
C LEU A 101 -0.18 17.36 18.02
N PRO A 102 -0.29 17.20 19.34
CA PRO A 102 0.61 16.35 20.08
C PRO A 102 0.37 14.87 19.77
N ARG A 103 1.46 14.09 19.70
CA ARG A 103 1.46 12.68 19.25
C ARG A 103 0.53 11.79 20.06
N GLU A 104 0.34 12.05 21.36
CA GLU A 104 -0.57 11.29 22.22
C GLU A 104 -2.03 11.31 21.76
N LEU A 105 -2.45 12.31 20.96
CA LEU A 105 -3.81 12.37 20.42
C LEU A 105 -4.06 11.34 19.31
N VAL A 106 -3.02 10.77 18.69
CA VAL A 106 -3.17 9.74 17.63
C VAL A 106 -4.05 8.61 18.15
N ARG A 107 -3.69 8.05 19.30
CA ARG A 107 -4.44 6.94 19.89
C ARG A 107 -5.87 7.34 20.22
N GLU A 108 -6.03 8.50 20.86
CA GLU A 108 -7.33 8.96 21.32
C GLU A 108 -8.31 9.23 20.17
N ILE A 109 -7.85 9.90 19.11
CA ILE A 109 -8.65 10.21 17.92
C ILE A 109 -9.09 8.91 17.23
N ASN A 110 -8.16 7.99 16.99
CA ASN A 110 -8.47 6.72 16.33
C ASN A 110 -9.48 5.89 17.15
N MET A 111 -9.27 5.76 18.46
CA MET A 111 -10.20 5.02 19.33
C MET A 111 -11.60 5.64 19.34
N ALA A 112 -11.70 6.96 19.46
CA ALA A 112 -12.99 7.66 19.45
C ALA A 112 -13.72 7.55 18.10
N ALA A 113 -12.97 7.58 16.99
CA ALA A 113 -13.54 7.42 15.66
C ALA A 113 -14.08 6.00 15.44
N VAL A 114 -13.34 4.99 15.90
CA VAL A 114 -13.80 3.59 15.88
C VAL A 114 -15.05 3.42 16.74
N GLU A 115 -15.10 4.01 17.93
CA GLU A 115 -16.30 3.97 18.78
C GLU A 115 -17.52 4.60 18.09
N CYS A 116 -17.35 5.74 17.40
CA CYS A 116 -18.43 6.36 16.64
C CYS A 116 -18.95 5.44 15.52
N ALA A 117 -18.05 4.82 14.75
CA ALA A 117 -18.43 3.88 13.69
C ALA A 117 -19.08 2.61 14.25
N ARG A 118 -18.49 2.02 15.31
CA ARG A 118 -19.03 0.81 15.98
C ARG A 118 -20.44 1.04 16.49
N ARG A 119 -20.71 2.14 17.18
CA ARG A 119 -22.06 2.45 17.66
C ARG A 119 -23.10 2.37 16.54
N ALA A 120 -22.82 2.97 15.39
CA ALA A 120 -23.72 2.91 14.23
C ALA A 120 -23.78 1.50 13.62
N ALA A 121 -22.65 0.83 13.41
CA ALA A 121 -22.61 -0.51 12.82
C ALA A 121 -23.32 -1.57 13.68
N ASP A 122 -23.14 -1.51 15.00
CA ASP A 122 -23.79 -2.39 15.98
C ASP A 122 -25.30 -2.17 16.04
N GLU A 123 -25.75 -0.91 16.05
CA GLU A 123 -27.18 -0.58 15.98
C GLU A 123 -27.85 -1.24 14.77
N PHE A 124 -27.27 -1.08 13.58
CA PHE A 124 -27.83 -1.62 12.34
C PHE A 124 -27.73 -3.15 12.27
N SER A 125 -26.59 -3.72 12.67
CA SER A 125 -26.39 -5.18 12.74
C SER A 125 -27.41 -5.85 13.65
N ASN A 126 -27.73 -5.23 14.80
CA ASN A 126 -28.76 -5.75 15.70
C ASN A 126 -30.18 -5.64 15.12
N LEU A 127 -30.47 -4.62 14.31
CA LEU A 127 -31.77 -4.47 13.63
C LEU A 127 -31.98 -5.50 12.52
N THR A 128 -30.91 -5.95 11.86
CA THR A 128 -30.95 -6.92 10.76
C THR A 128 -29.76 -7.89 10.88
N PRO A 129 -29.88 -8.90 11.76
CA PRO A 129 -28.78 -9.81 12.09
C PRO A 129 -28.26 -10.67 10.93
N ASP A 130 -29.06 -10.85 9.89
CA ASP A 130 -28.72 -11.55 8.64
C ASP A 130 -27.80 -10.73 7.72
N ARG A 131 -27.61 -9.45 8.01
CA ARG A 131 -26.76 -8.53 7.25
C ARG A 131 -25.78 -7.82 8.18
N PRO A 132 -24.71 -8.44 8.68
CA PRO A 132 -23.75 -7.77 9.56
C PRO A 132 -23.11 -6.55 8.89
N ARG A 133 -22.77 -5.53 9.69
CA ARG A 133 -22.08 -4.30 9.24
C ARG A 133 -20.65 -4.33 9.74
N PHE A 134 -19.74 -3.86 8.91
CA PHE A 134 -18.32 -3.89 9.17
C PHE A 134 -17.75 -2.47 9.26
N VAL A 135 -16.82 -2.28 10.19
CA VAL A 135 -16.09 -1.03 10.36
C VAL A 135 -14.67 -1.17 9.80
N ALA A 136 -14.36 -0.37 8.79
CA ALA A 136 -13.05 -0.28 8.20
C ALA A 136 -12.27 0.90 8.81
N GLY A 137 -11.12 0.59 9.42
CA GLY A 137 -10.16 1.57 9.90
C GLY A 137 -9.46 2.26 8.73
N SER A 138 -9.94 3.44 8.31
CA SER A 138 -9.32 4.21 7.22
C SER A 138 -7.94 4.71 7.64
N ILE A 139 -6.94 4.45 6.79
CA ILE A 139 -5.55 4.85 6.95
C ILE A 139 -5.14 5.59 5.67
N GLY A 140 -5.02 6.92 5.74
CA GLY A 140 -4.61 7.72 4.60
C GLY A 140 -3.10 7.65 4.34
N PRO A 141 -2.64 8.10 3.16
CA PRO A 141 -1.25 7.98 2.71
C PRO A 141 -0.27 8.97 3.37
N THR A 142 -0.78 9.85 4.25
CA THR A 142 -0.14 11.09 4.75
C THR A 142 0.17 12.11 3.65
N ALA A 143 0.63 13.31 4.01
CA ALA A 143 1.04 14.34 3.05
C ALA A 143 2.49 14.20 2.55
N LYS A 144 3.28 13.28 3.12
CA LYS A 144 4.71 13.15 2.84
C LYS A 144 5.02 11.87 2.07
N THR A 145 5.96 11.94 1.14
CA THR A 145 6.33 10.84 0.23
C THR A 145 7.66 10.20 0.62
N CYS A 146 7.74 8.87 0.48
CA CYS A 146 8.98 8.10 0.56
C CYS A 146 9.68 7.99 -0.80
N SER A 147 8.95 7.99 -1.92
CA SER A 147 9.53 7.79 -3.26
C SER A 147 9.88 9.08 -3.99
N ILE A 148 9.26 10.21 -3.63
CA ILE A 148 9.40 11.50 -4.32
C ILE A 148 10.07 12.52 -3.40
N SER A 149 10.97 13.33 -3.95
CA SER A 149 11.56 14.47 -3.23
C SER A 149 10.61 15.68 -3.25
N PRO A 150 10.39 16.36 -2.11
CA PRO A 150 9.71 17.65 -2.09
C PRO A 150 10.62 18.82 -2.52
N LYS A 151 11.90 18.58 -2.79
CA LYS A 151 12.89 19.58 -3.19
C LYS A 151 13.28 19.38 -4.65
N VAL A 152 13.03 20.39 -5.48
CA VAL A 152 13.36 20.34 -6.92
C VAL A 152 14.87 20.32 -7.13
N GLU A 153 15.61 21.06 -6.30
CA GLU A 153 17.07 21.18 -6.35
C GLU A 153 17.82 19.96 -5.81
N ASP A 154 17.13 19.08 -5.07
CA ASP A 154 17.70 17.84 -4.54
C ASP A 154 16.74 16.65 -4.76
N PRO A 155 16.77 16.01 -5.94
CA PRO A 155 15.90 14.88 -6.25
C PRO A 155 16.14 13.65 -5.34
N GLY A 156 17.29 13.56 -4.69
CA GLY A 156 17.63 12.46 -3.78
C GLY A 156 17.19 12.69 -2.33
N TYR A 157 16.66 13.87 -2.00
CA TYR A 157 16.18 14.20 -0.65
C TYR A 157 14.84 13.52 -0.34
N ARG A 158 14.63 13.12 0.91
CA ARG A 158 13.33 12.65 1.43
C ARG A 158 13.04 13.35 2.74
N ALA A 159 11.86 13.95 2.86
CA ALA A 159 11.46 14.63 4.10
C ALA A 159 11.18 13.65 5.24
N VAL A 160 10.66 12.48 4.89
CA VAL A 160 10.42 11.35 5.80
C VAL A 160 10.91 10.08 5.12
N LYS A 161 11.54 9.22 5.90
CA LYS A 161 12.07 7.93 5.45
C LYS A 161 11.10 6.79 5.78
N PHE A 162 11.31 5.63 5.14
CA PHE A 162 10.49 4.43 5.30
C PHE A 162 10.20 4.09 6.77
N ASP A 163 11.23 3.99 7.61
CA ASP A 163 11.08 3.61 9.03
C ASP A 163 10.22 4.61 9.82
N GLN A 164 10.29 5.91 9.48
CA GLN A 164 9.46 6.92 10.13
C GLN A 164 7.98 6.76 9.73
N HIS A 165 7.68 6.38 8.49
CA HIS A 165 6.34 5.98 8.10
C HIS A 165 5.89 4.69 8.78
N VAL A 166 6.77 3.69 8.89
CA VAL A 166 6.47 2.44 9.61
C VAL A 166 6.04 2.74 11.04
N GLU A 167 6.81 3.53 11.79
CA GLU A 167 6.44 3.89 13.17
C GLU A 167 5.15 4.71 13.24
N SER A 168 4.96 5.65 12.29
CA SER A 168 3.75 6.46 12.23
C SER A 168 2.50 5.61 11.98
N TYR A 169 2.55 4.69 11.02
CA TYR A 169 1.44 3.78 10.74
C TYR A 169 1.24 2.76 11.86
N TYR A 170 2.31 2.25 12.47
CA TYR A 170 2.22 1.29 13.55
C TYR A 170 1.39 1.84 14.73
N GLU A 171 1.58 3.10 15.10
CA GLU A 171 0.78 3.72 16.18
C GLU A 171 -0.70 3.82 15.84
N GLN A 172 -1.02 4.18 14.59
CA GLN A 172 -2.41 4.21 14.14
C GLN A 172 -3.02 2.80 14.10
N VAL A 173 -2.31 1.83 13.52
CA VAL A 173 -2.74 0.44 13.43
C VAL A 173 -3.01 -0.14 14.82
N ALA A 174 -2.11 0.09 15.78
CA ALA A 174 -2.30 -0.32 17.16
C ALA A 174 -3.62 0.24 17.73
N ALA A 175 -3.84 1.56 17.60
CA ALA A 175 -5.05 2.20 18.10
C ALA A 175 -6.33 1.66 17.44
N LEU A 176 -6.32 1.45 16.12
CA LEU A 176 -7.46 0.92 15.35
C LEU A 176 -7.78 -0.53 15.75
N VAL A 177 -6.77 -1.40 15.81
CA VAL A 177 -6.96 -2.82 16.16
C VAL A 177 -7.41 -2.97 17.61
N GLU A 178 -6.81 -2.23 18.54
CA GLU A 178 -7.22 -2.25 19.95
C GLU A 178 -8.64 -1.73 20.18
N ALA A 179 -9.09 -0.76 19.37
CA ALA A 179 -10.46 -0.25 19.42
C ALA A 179 -11.49 -1.19 18.77
N GLY A 180 -11.05 -2.22 18.05
CA GLY A 180 -11.92 -3.27 17.50
C GLY A 180 -12.50 -2.95 16.11
N VAL A 181 -11.69 -2.43 15.19
CA VAL A 181 -12.05 -2.43 13.76
C VAL A 181 -12.17 -3.85 13.21
N ASP A 182 -13.02 -4.03 12.20
CA ASP A 182 -13.19 -5.32 11.50
C ASP A 182 -12.23 -5.45 10.32
N ILE A 183 -11.80 -4.32 9.75
CA ILE A 183 -10.94 -4.23 8.58
C ILE A 183 -9.92 -3.10 8.80
N LEU A 184 -8.66 -3.29 8.42
CA LEU A 184 -7.70 -2.18 8.24
C LEU A 184 -7.70 -1.77 6.78
N PHE A 185 -7.76 -0.46 6.50
CA PHE A 185 -7.90 0.02 5.14
C PHE A 185 -6.93 1.18 4.80
N PRO A 186 -5.68 0.85 4.44
CA PRO A 186 -4.80 1.78 3.73
C PRO A 186 -5.39 2.20 2.38
N GLU A 187 -5.90 3.43 2.30
CA GLU A 187 -6.63 3.92 1.13
C GLU A 187 -6.00 5.17 0.51
N THR A 188 -6.41 5.51 -0.71
CA THR A 188 -5.94 6.68 -1.46
C THR A 188 -4.41 6.72 -1.62
N THR A 189 -3.78 5.55 -1.77
CA THR A 189 -2.33 5.47 -1.92
C THR A 189 -1.90 6.14 -3.23
N PHE A 190 -1.14 7.23 -3.13
CA PHE A 190 -0.50 7.87 -4.28
C PHE A 190 1.00 7.51 -4.41
N ASP A 191 1.63 7.08 -3.30
CA ASP A 191 3.02 6.63 -3.22
C ASP A 191 3.06 5.18 -2.73
N THR A 192 3.41 4.26 -3.62
CA THR A 192 3.45 2.83 -3.30
C THR A 192 4.45 2.49 -2.21
N LEU A 193 5.53 3.26 -2.06
CA LEU A 193 6.51 3.03 -0.99
C LEU A 193 5.93 3.38 0.38
N ASN A 194 5.04 4.37 0.46
CA ASN A 194 4.29 4.65 1.69
C ASN A 194 3.35 3.49 2.05
N LEU A 195 2.65 2.92 1.06
CA LEU A 195 1.78 1.76 1.29
C LEU A 195 2.60 0.55 1.73
N LYS A 196 3.77 0.28 1.13
CA LYS A 196 4.67 -0.77 1.61
C LYS A 196 5.10 -0.54 3.06
N ALA A 197 5.38 0.71 3.47
CA ALA A 197 5.66 1.03 4.87
C ALA A 197 4.46 0.76 5.79
N CYS A 198 3.24 1.08 5.34
CA CYS A 198 2.02 0.78 6.09
C CYS A 198 1.78 -0.73 6.22
N LEU A 199 1.88 -1.49 5.13
CA LEU A 199 1.75 -2.96 5.13
C LEU A 199 2.83 -3.61 5.99
N PHE A 200 4.06 -3.09 5.98
CA PHE A 200 5.13 -3.53 6.88
C PHE A 200 4.76 -3.29 8.35
N ALA A 201 4.22 -2.11 8.69
CA ALA A 201 3.77 -1.80 10.04
C ALA A 201 2.62 -2.72 10.51
N ILE A 202 1.66 -3.00 9.62
CA ILE A 202 0.56 -3.94 9.89
C ILE A 202 1.11 -5.35 10.15
N ALA A 203 1.97 -5.85 9.26
CA ALA A 203 2.60 -7.18 9.43
C ALA A 203 3.37 -7.28 10.75
N ARG A 204 4.15 -6.24 11.09
CA ARG A 204 4.87 -6.17 12.37
C ARG A 204 3.91 -6.25 13.55
N TYR A 205 2.85 -5.44 13.55
CA TYR A 205 1.88 -5.42 14.63
C TYR A 205 1.18 -6.78 14.80
N PHE A 206 0.78 -7.43 13.70
CA PHE A 206 0.16 -8.75 13.71
C PHE A 206 1.07 -9.81 14.33
N GLU A 207 2.35 -9.84 13.94
CA GLU A 207 3.32 -10.78 14.51
C GLU A 207 3.61 -10.55 15.99
N GLU A 208 3.74 -9.30 16.42
CA GLU A 208 4.08 -8.94 17.81
C GLU A 208 2.91 -9.21 18.78
N HIS A 209 1.67 -9.20 18.30
CA HIS A 209 0.47 -9.32 19.13
C HIS A 209 -0.34 -10.60 18.90
N ASP A 210 0.08 -11.46 17.96
CA ASP A 210 -0.65 -12.69 17.57
C ASP A 210 -2.12 -12.39 17.20
N VAL A 211 -2.31 -11.38 16.34
CA VAL A 211 -3.62 -10.95 15.85
C VAL A 211 -3.62 -10.91 14.33
N GLU A 212 -4.80 -11.09 13.74
CA GLU A 212 -4.98 -11.01 12.31
C GLU A 212 -6.32 -10.32 12.00
N VAL A 213 -6.25 -9.15 11.36
CA VAL A 213 -7.41 -8.38 10.90
C VAL A 213 -7.37 -8.33 9.37
N PRO A 214 -8.48 -8.57 8.65
CA PRO A 214 -8.54 -8.39 7.20
C PRO A 214 -8.03 -7.01 6.77
N VAL A 215 -7.22 -6.98 5.71
CA VAL A 215 -6.64 -5.73 5.19
C VAL A 215 -7.13 -5.48 3.78
N MET A 216 -7.78 -4.35 3.57
CA MET A 216 -8.08 -3.82 2.24
C MET A 216 -6.99 -2.81 1.86
N ALA A 217 -6.71 -2.62 0.58
CA ALA A 217 -5.85 -1.52 0.14
C ALA A 217 -6.42 -0.87 -1.12
N SER A 218 -6.21 0.43 -1.30
CA SER A 218 -6.53 1.09 -2.57
C SER A 218 -5.47 2.08 -3.02
N VAL A 219 -5.31 2.16 -4.35
CA VAL A 219 -4.43 3.09 -5.05
C VAL A 219 -5.25 4.20 -5.70
N THR A 220 -4.65 5.37 -5.85
CA THR A 220 -5.23 6.45 -6.63
C THR A 220 -4.39 6.72 -7.89
N ILE A 221 -5.08 6.89 -9.02
CA ILE A 221 -4.47 7.14 -10.33
C ILE A 221 -4.69 8.60 -10.66
N THR A 222 -3.60 9.36 -10.72
CA THR A 222 -3.65 10.83 -10.70
C THR A 222 -3.61 11.45 -12.09
N ASP A 223 -3.11 10.73 -13.09
CA ASP A 223 -2.94 11.27 -14.44
C ASP A 223 -3.79 10.54 -15.49
N ARG A 224 -3.94 11.18 -16.65
CA ARG A 224 -4.60 10.57 -17.82
C ARG A 224 -3.75 9.47 -18.47
N ALA A 225 -2.49 9.32 -18.07
CA ALA A 225 -1.58 8.29 -18.57
C ALA A 225 -1.74 6.95 -17.81
N GLY A 226 -2.58 6.93 -16.76
CA GLY A 226 -2.91 5.72 -16.02
C GLY A 226 -1.88 5.34 -14.97
N ARG A 227 -1.13 6.32 -14.45
CA ARG A 227 -0.09 6.10 -13.45
C ARG A 227 -0.43 6.70 -12.09
N THR A 228 0.12 6.10 -11.04
CA THR A 228 0.17 6.69 -9.71
C THR A 228 0.99 7.98 -9.72
N LEU A 229 0.92 8.78 -8.65
CA LEU A 229 1.78 9.96 -8.52
C LEU A 229 3.27 9.59 -8.53
N SER A 230 3.62 8.41 -7.99
CA SER A 230 4.99 7.85 -8.02
C SER A 230 5.37 7.20 -9.37
N GLY A 231 4.50 7.28 -10.38
CA GLY A 231 4.74 6.89 -11.75
C GLY A 231 4.48 5.42 -12.06
N GLN A 232 3.89 4.63 -11.16
CA GLN A 232 3.63 3.22 -11.40
C GLN A 232 2.40 2.96 -12.27
N THR A 233 2.51 1.99 -13.18
CA THR A 233 1.35 1.34 -13.82
C THR A 233 0.56 0.49 -12.82
N ILE A 234 -0.67 0.10 -13.16
CA ILE A 234 -1.53 -0.76 -12.32
C ILE A 234 -0.88 -2.11 -12.06
N GLU A 235 -0.38 -2.80 -13.08
CA GLU A 235 0.33 -4.08 -12.91
C GLU A 235 1.60 -3.92 -12.06
N ALA A 236 2.37 -2.84 -12.24
CA ALA A 236 3.57 -2.59 -11.44
C ALA A 236 3.24 -2.33 -9.96
N PHE A 237 2.20 -1.54 -9.70
CA PHE A 237 1.66 -1.33 -8.36
C PHE A 237 1.26 -2.66 -7.72
N TRP A 238 0.48 -3.48 -8.41
CA TRP A 238 0.02 -4.77 -7.88
C TRP A 238 1.19 -5.71 -7.56
N ASN A 239 2.18 -5.82 -8.46
CA ASN A 239 3.39 -6.60 -8.21
C ASN A 239 4.15 -6.13 -6.95
N SER A 240 4.09 -4.84 -6.64
CA SER A 240 4.78 -4.24 -5.48
C SER A 240 4.15 -4.60 -4.14
N VAL A 241 2.84 -4.89 -4.11
CA VAL A 241 2.07 -5.03 -2.86
C VAL A 241 1.42 -6.41 -2.68
N SER A 242 1.40 -7.24 -3.73
CA SER A 242 0.78 -8.58 -3.70
C SER A 242 1.45 -9.57 -2.74
N HIS A 243 2.63 -9.25 -2.21
CA HIS A 243 3.30 -10.01 -1.15
C HIS A 243 2.50 -10.03 0.17
N PHE A 244 1.66 -9.02 0.40
CA PHE A 244 0.81 -8.94 1.58
C PHE A 244 -0.53 -9.64 1.32
N PRO A 245 -1.06 -10.46 2.26
CA PRO A 245 -2.32 -11.19 2.10
C PRO A 245 -3.54 -10.27 2.20
N LEU A 246 -3.73 -9.40 1.22
CA LEU A 246 -4.85 -8.45 1.17
C LEU A 246 -6.18 -9.18 0.97
N LEU A 247 -7.19 -8.76 1.72
CA LEU A 247 -8.60 -9.11 1.48
C LEU A 247 -9.02 -8.57 0.11
N SER A 248 -8.82 -7.28 -0.13
CA SER A 248 -9.10 -6.66 -1.43
C SER A 248 -8.06 -5.63 -1.81
N VAL A 249 -7.92 -5.42 -3.11
CA VAL A 249 -7.19 -4.29 -3.71
C VAL A 249 -8.13 -3.51 -4.61
N GLY A 250 -8.01 -2.19 -4.63
CA GLY A 250 -8.94 -1.36 -5.41
C GLY A 250 -8.37 -0.04 -5.86
N ILE A 251 -9.24 0.72 -6.54
CA ILE A 251 -8.92 2.07 -7.03
C ILE A 251 -9.94 3.05 -6.47
N ASN A 252 -9.44 4.18 -5.97
CA ASN A 252 -10.28 5.22 -5.40
C ASN A 252 -9.73 6.63 -5.59
N CYS A 253 -10.63 7.60 -5.40
CA CYS A 253 -10.34 9.02 -5.54
C CYS A 253 -9.78 9.41 -6.91
N ALA A 254 -9.45 10.69 -7.09
CA ALA A 254 -8.93 11.37 -8.30
C ALA A 254 -9.80 11.29 -9.57
N LEU A 255 -10.37 10.13 -9.87
CA LEU A 255 -11.10 9.79 -11.09
C LEU A 255 -12.58 9.54 -10.81
N GLY A 256 -13.42 9.77 -11.81
CA GLY A 256 -14.79 9.27 -11.84
C GLY A 256 -14.87 7.83 -12.37
N PRO A 257 -16.05 7.19 -12.33
CA PRO A 257 -16.23 5.81 -12.79
C PRO A 257 -15.81 5.63 -14.25
N ALA A 258 -16.13 6.57 -15.15
CA ALA A 258 -15.78 6.48 -16.56
C ALA A 258 -14.26 6.38 -16.80
N GLN A 259 -13.45 7.11 -16.04
CA GLN A 259 -11.99 7.08 -16.17
C GLN A 259 -11.36 5.88 -15.46
N MET A 260 -11.99 5.34 -14.41
CA MET A 260 -11.48 4.16 -13.69
C MET A 260 -11.69 2.85 -14.45
N ARG A 261 -12.60 2.82 -15.44
CA ARG A 261 -13.06 1.61 -16.14
C ARG A 261 -11.93 0.68 -16.58
N SER A 262 -11.00 1.16 -17.40
CA SER A 262 -9.91 0.34 -17.94
C SER A 262 -8.97 -0.19 -16.85
N TYR A 263 -8.75 0.59 -15.80
CA TYR A 263 -7.85 0.23 -14.72
C TYR A 263 -8.47 -0.81 -13.78
N ILE A 264 -9.78 -0.73 -13.53
CA ILE A 264 -10.50 -1.78 -12.80
C ILE A 264 -10.57 -3.07 -13.62
N GLU A 265 -10.81 -2.99 -14.92
CA GLU A 265 -10.75 -4.15 -15.82
C GLU A 265 -9.38 -4.83 -15.74
N GLU A 266 -8.28 -4.09 -15.90
CA GLU A 266 -6.91 -4.60 -15.78
C GLU A 266 -6.66 -5.25 -14.41
N LEU A 267 -6.92 -4.52 -13.31
CA LEU A 267 -6.70 -5.00 -11.95
C LEU A 267 -7.53 -6.26 -11.65
N SER A 268 -8.76 -6.33 -12.19
CA SER A 268 -9.64 -7.49 -12.07
C SER A 268 -9.14 -8.74 -12.78
N ASN A 269 -8.20 -8.63 -13.71
CA ASN A 269 -7.60 -9.79 -14.39
C ASN A 269 -6.34 -10.30 -13.68
N ILE A 270 -5.61 -9.42 -12.97
CA ILE A 270 -4.29 -9.74 -12.40
C ILE A 270 -4.30 -9.97 -10.89
N ALA A 271 -5.31 -9.44 -10.16
CA ALA A 271 -5.37 -9.56 -8.71
C ALA A 271 -5.98 -10.89 -8.25
N GLY A 272 -5.22 -11.64 -7.46
CA GLY A 272 -5.68 -12.90 -6.84
C GLY A 272 -6.63 -12.73 -5.65
N CYS A 273 -6.82 -11.50 -5.16
CA CYS A 273 -7.74 -11.14 -4.08
C CYS A 273 -9.04 -10.48 -4.61
N TYR A 274 -9.92 -10.03 -3.72
CA TYR A 274 -11.14 -9.32 -4.08
C TYR A 274 -10.85 -7.92 -4.65
N ILE A 275 -11.78 -7.34 -5.40
CA ILE A 275 -11.63 -5.99 -5.97
C ILE A 275 -12.61 -5.01 -5.35
N SER A 276 -12.07 -3.87 -4.90
CA SER A 276 -12.88 -2.70 -4.51
C SER A 276 -12.79 -1.58 -5.54
N CYS A 277 -13.87 -0.81 -5.70
CA CYS A 277 -13.87 0.42 -6.47
C CYS A 277 -14.80 1.45 -5.83
N HIS A 278 -14.26 2.61 -5.50
CA HIS A 278 -15.02 3.72 -4.94
C HIS A 278 -14.60 5.04 -5.61
N PRO A 279 -15.20 5.36 -6.78
CA PRO A 279 -14.85 6.54 -7.55
C PRO A 279 -15.38 7.83 -6.91
N ASN A 280 -14.84 8.97 -7.35
CA ASN A 280 -15.45 10.27 -7.08
C ASN A 280 -16.79 10.41 -7.84
N ALA A 281 -17.63 11.37 -7.42
CA ALA A 281 -18.82 11.80 -8.16
C ALA A 281 -18.46 12.58 -9.44
N GLY A 282 -17.67 11.95 -10.32
CA GLY A 282 -17.07 12.58 -11.49
C GLY A 282 -15.73 13.25 -11.18
N LEU A 283 -15.20 13.95 -12.18
CA LEU A 283 -14.02 14.80 -12.00
C LEU A 283 -14.41 16.10 -11.29
N PRO A 284 -13.54 16.69 -10.46
CA PRO A 284 -13.80 17.98 -9.86
C PRO A 284 -13.96 19.06 -10.95
N ASN A 285 -14.99 19.90 -10.81
CA ASN A 285 -15.23 21.04 -11.69
C ASN A 285 -14.35 22.25 -11.32
N GLU A 286 -14.41 23.33 -12.10
CA GLU A 286 -13.59 24.54 -11.88
C GLU A 286 -13.77 25.19 -10.50
N MET A 287 -14.91 24.92 -9.84
CA MET A 287 -15.25 25.43 -8.51
C MET A 287 -14.88 24.43 -7.40
N GLY A 288 -14.23 23.31 -7.72
CA GLY A 288 -13.89 22.23 -6.79
C GLY A 288 -15.07 21.34 -6.37
N GLY A 289 -16.22 21.47 -7.04
CA GLY A 289 -17.41 20.64 -6.83
C GLY A 289 -17.46 19.43 -7.75
N PHE A 290 -18.54 18.65 -7.65
CA PHE A 290 -18.74 17.39 -8.40
C PHE A 290 -20.10 17.41 -9.10
N ASP A 291 -20.11 17.16 -10.41
CA ASP A 291 -21.31 17.36 -11.25
C ASP A 291 -22.06 16.06 -11.56
N LEU A 292 -21.42 14.89 -11.46
CA LEU A 292 -22.04 13.60 -11.77
C LEU A 292 -23.14 13.28 -10.77
N GLN A 293 -24.37 13.07 -11.22
CA GLN A 293 -25.52 12.82 -10.34
C GLN A 293 -25.64 11.33 -9.93
N PRO A 294 -26.36 11.00 -8.83
CA PRO A 294 -26.50 9.62 -8.36
C PRO A 294 -27.00 8.61 -9.42
N PRO A 295 -28.06 8.91 -10.23
CA PRO A 295 -28.50 7.97 -11.26
C PRO A 295 -27.46 7.78 -12.37
N GLU A 296 -26.68 8.81 -12.69
CA GLU A 296 -25.62 8.74 -13.71
C GLU A 296 -24.44 7.89 -13.20
N MET A 297 -24.07 8.03 -11.93
CA MET A 297 -23.07 7.16 -11.27
C MET A 297 -23.48 5.69 -11.39
N ARG A 298 -24.74 5.37 -11.11
CA ARG A 298 -25.27 4.00 -11.23
C ARG A 298 -25.17 3.45 -12.65
N GLU A 299 -25.55 4.23 -13.66
CA GLU A 299 -25.48 3.77 -15.04
C GLU A 299 -24.03 3.52 -15.48
N LEU A 300 -23.07 4.33 -15.03
CA LEU A 300 -21.65 4.10 -15.31
C LEU A 300 -21.09 2.87 -14.58
N LEU A 301 -21.46 2.67 -13.30
CA LEU A 301 -21.03 1.51 -12.52
C LEU A 301 -21.70 0.20 -12.93
N ARG A 302 -22.84 0.25 -13.63
CA ARG A 302 -23.52 -0.93 -14.15
C ARG A 302 -22.60 -1.80 -15.00
N GLU A 303 -21.77 -1.18 -15.83
CA GLU A 303 -20.80 -1.89 -16.66
C GLU A 303 -19.80 -2.71 -15.82
N PHE A 304 -19.37 -2.21 -14.66
CA PHE A 304 -18.39 -2.86 -13.78
C PHE A 304 -18.99 -4.13 -13.16
N VAL A 305 -20.26 -4.04 -12.81
CA VAL A 305 -21.05 -5.14 -12.26
C VAL A 305 -21.37 -6.18 -13.32
N ASP A 306 -21.84 -5.76 -14.49
CA ASP A 306 -22.25 -6.66 -15.59
C ASP A 306 -21.06 -7.46 -16.14
N ASN A 307 -19.87 -6.88 -16.15
CA ASN A 307 -18.64 -7.58 -16.53
C ASN A 307 -18.02 -8.39 -15.38
N GLY A 308 -18.58 -8.31 -14.16
CA GLY A 308 -18.09 -9.06 -13.00
C GLY A 308 -16.69 -8.66 -12.57
N TRP A 309 -16.36 -7.37 -12.58
CA TRP A 309 -15.02 -6.86 -12.23
C TRP A 309 -14.82 -6.53 -10.74
N VAL A 310 -15.90 -6.43 -9.97
CA VAL A 310 -15.87 -5.88 -8.61
C VAL A 310 -16.49 -6.83 -7.57
N ASN A 311 -16.04 -6.70 -6.32
CA ASN A 311 -16.57 -7.37 -5.14
C ASN A 311 -17.07 -6.37 -4.09
N ILE A 312 -16.52 -5.15 -4.09
CA ILE A 312 -16.91 -4.06 -3.21
C ILE A 312 -17.07 -2.79 -4.05
N LEU A 313 -18.20 -2.10 -3.92
CA LEU A 313 -18.45 -0.80 -4.55
C LEU A 313 -18.80 0.26 -3.52
N GLY A 314 -18.26 1.46 -3.65
CA GLY A 314 -18.60 2.59 -2.78
C GLY A 314 -18.44 3.92 -3.48
N GLY A 315 -18.25 4.98 -2.70
CA GLY A 315 -18.02 6.32 -3.22
C GLY A 315 -16.88 7.04 -2.50
N CYS A 316 -16.15 7.88 -3.23
CA CYS A 316 -15.15 8.78 -2.65
C CYS A 316 -15.64 10.24 -2.76
N CYS A 317 -14.77 11.21 -3.04
CA CYS A 317 -15.09 12.63 -2.98
C CYS A 317 -16.35 13.00 -3.79
N GLY A 318 -17.22 13.79 -3.16
CA GLY A 318 -18.49 14.24 -3.74
C GLY A 318 -19.66 13.28 -3.56
N THR A 319 -19.42 12.04 -3.09
CA THR A 319 -20.49 11.06 -2.90
C THR A 319 -21.18 11.22 -1.54
N THR A 320 -22.51 11.24 -1.58
CA THR A 320 -23.41 11.36 -0.43
C THR A 320 -24.24 10.08 -0.26
N PRO A 321 -25.05 9.94 0.81
CA PRO A 321 -25.94 8.79 0.97
C PRO A 321 -26.86 8.51 -0.24
N ALA A 322 -27.21 9.53 -1.03
CA ALA A 322 -28.00 9.32 -2.25
C ALA A 322 -27.26 8.47 -3.31
N TYR A 323 -25.93 8.61 -3.41
CA TYR A 323 -25.12 7.79 -4.32
C TYR A 323 -25.00 6.36 -3.81
N ILE A 324 -24.80 6.20 -2.50
CA ILE A 324 -24.71 4.88 -1.86
C ILE A 324 -26.02 4.12 -2.00
N ALA A 325 -27.18 4.79 -1.91
CA ALA A 325 -28.47 4.17 -2.19
C ALA A 325 -28.56 3.64 -3.62
N GLU A 326 -28.16 4.42 -4.63
CA GLU A 326 -28.15 3.97 -6.02
C GLU A 326 -27.17 2.81 -6.27
N ILE A 327 -26.00 2.80 -5.60
CA ILE A 327 -25.04 1.70 -5.64
C ILE A 327 -25.63 0.44 -4.98
N ALA A 328 -26.26 0.57 -3.81
CA ALA A 328 -26.92 -0.54 -3.12
C ALA A 328 -28.06 -1.15 -3.95
N GLU A 329 -28.84 -0.31 -4.65
CA GLU A 329 -29.86 -0.75 -5.61
C GLU A 329 -29.25 -1.49 -6.80
N LEU A 330 -28.10 -1.03 -7.30
CA LEU A 330 -27.39 -1.65 -8.42
C LEU A 330 -26.89 -3.05 -8.07
N VAL A 331 -26.30 -3.22 -6.88
CA VAL A 331 -25.60 -4.46 -6.52
C VAL A 331 -26.46 -5.54 -5.89
N ARG A 332 -27.73 -5.24 -5.55
CA ARG A 332 -28.62 -6.15 -4.81
C ARG A 332 -28.67 -7.57 -5.36
N GLU A 333 -28.76 -7.72 -6.67
CA GLU A 333 -28.85 -9.01 -7.37
C GLU A 333 -27.61 -9.30 -8.22
N ALA A 334 -26.54 -8.52 -8.03
CA ALA A 334 -25.30 -8.66 -8.76
C ALA A 334 -24.47 -9.84 -8.25
N PRO A 335 -24.03 -10.76 -9.12
CA PRO A 335 -23.06 -11.76 -8.71
C PRO A 335 -21.70 -11.07 -8.41
N PRO A 336 -20.98 -11.48 -7.35
CA PRO A 336 -19.65 -10.96 -7.10
C PRO A 336 -18.64 -11.46 -8.15
N ARG A 337 -17.58 -10.66 -8.40
CA ARG A 337 -16.43 -11.10 -9.22
C ARG A 337 -15.87 -12.42 -8.71
N ARG A 338 -15.61 -13.34 -9.64
CA ARG A 338 -14.85 -14.56 -9.36
C ARG A 338 -13.36 -14.27 -9.46
N ARG A 339 -12.59 -14.61 -8.42
CA ARG A 339 -11.14 -14.40 -8.41
C ARG A 339 -10.47 -15.29 -9.47
N PRO A 340 -9.57 -14.76 -10.30
CA PRO A 340 -8.83 -15.54 -11.29
C PRO A 340 -7.83 -16.48 -10.60
N THR A 341 -7.45 -17.54 -11.29
CA THR A 341 -6.26 -18.33 -10.91
C THR A 341 -5.02 -17.61 -11.41
N ILE A 342 -4.11 -17.27 -10.51
CA ILE A 342 -2.87 -16.57 -10.86
C ILE A 342 -1.77 -17.61 -11.10
N GLU A 343 -1.14 -17.55 -12.26
CA GLU A 343 0.03 -18.38 -12.56
C GLU A 343 1.22 -17.99 -11.65
N PRO A 344 1.95 -18.95 -11.06
CA PRO A 344 3.08 -18.68 -10.17
C PRO A 344 4.34 -18.34 -10.99
N LEU A 345 4.33 -17.16 -11.61
CA LEU A 345 5.45 -16.59 -12.35
C LEU A 345 6.17 -15.55 -11.50
N THR A 346 7.49 -15.45 -11.66
CA THR A 346 8.28 -14.37 -11.06
C THR A 346 7.81 -13.03 -11.62
N ARG A 347 7.29 -12.20 -10.74
CA ARG A 347 6.78 -10.86 -11.05
C ARG A 347 7.56 -9.83 -10.27
N LEU A 348 8.18 -8.91 -11.00
CA LEU A 348 8.98 -7.81 -10.50
C LEU A 348 8.36 -6.49 -10.96
N SER A 349 8.81 -5.38 -10.38
CA SER A 349 8.42 -4.07 -10.87
C SER A 349 9.43 -2.99 -10.54
N GLY A 350 9.56 -2.04 -11.46
CA GLY A 350 9.96 -0.66 -11.18
C GLY A 350 8.71 0.22 -11.17
N GLN A 351 8.67 1.23 -12.02
CA GLN A 351 7.44 1.93 -12.44
C GLN A 351 6.61 1.11 -13.44
N ASP A 352 7.27 0.22 -14.18
CA ASP A 352 6.63 -0.73 -15.09
C ASP A 352 6.77 -2.17 -14.55
N ALA A 353 5.83 -3.02 -14.94
CA ALA A 353 5.83 -4.43 -14.54
C ALA A 353 6.82 -5.24 -15.39
N LEU A 354 7.46 -6.23 -14.76
CA LEU A 354 8.27 -7.22 -15.45
C LEU A 354 7.84 -8.61 -14.97
N THR A 355 7.31 -9.43 -15.89
CA THR A 355 6.94 -10.82 -15.62
C THR A 355 7.88 -11.75 -16.39
N LEU A 356 8.58 -12.64 -15.68
CA LEU A 356 9.45 -13.65 -16.30
C LEU A 356 8.57 -14.83 -16.73
N ARG A 357 8.40 -14.96 -18.05
CA ARG A 357 7.59 -16.03 -18.64
C ARG A 357 8.49 -17.16 -19.17
N PRO A 358 7.99 -18.42 -19.20
CA PRO A 358 8.78 -19.55 -19.73
C PRO A 358 9.21 -19.40 -21.20
N ASP A 359 8.49 -18.60 -21.99
CA ASP A 359 8.76 -18.28 -23.38
C ASP A 359 9.57 -16.99 -23.58
N ALA A 360 9.95 -16.30 -22.49
CA ALA A 360 10.75 -15.09 -22.55
C ALA A 360 12.21 -15.40 -22.96
N ASN A 361 12.84 -14.43 -23.62
CA ASN A 361 14.28 -14.48 -23.85
C ASN A 361 15.06 -14.37 -22.54
N PHE A 362 16.37 -14.67 -22.59
CA PHE A 362 17.26 -14.50 -21.45
C PHE A 362 17.15 -13.08 -20.85
N THR A 363 16.84 -12.99 -19.56
CA THR A 363 16.69 -11.71 -18.86
C THR A 363 18.05 -11.07 -18.61
N MET A 364 18.27 -9.91 -19.21
CA MET A 364 19.52 -9.16 -19.05
C MET A 364 19.48 -8.32 -17.76
N ILE A 365 20.42 -8.57 -16.85
CA ILE A 365 20.65 -7.76 -15.64
C ILE A 365 21.89 -6.89 -15.89
N GLY A 366 21.74 -5.57 -15.74
CA GLY A 366 22.82 -4.61 -15.94
C GLY A 366 23.79 -4.56 -14.76
N GLU A 367 25.03 -5.02 -14.95
CA GLU A 367 26.07 -5.18 -13.91
C GLU A 367 26.97 -3.95 -13.68
N ARG A 368 26.89 -2.90 -14.51
CA ARG A 368 27.92 -1.84 -14.58
C ARG A 368 27.81 -0.80 -13.46
N THR A 369 26.71 -0.80 -12.73
CA THR A 369 26.38 0.04 -11.56
C THR A 369 26.88 -0.59 -10.26
N ASN A 370 28.11 -1.10 -10.31
CA ASN A 370 28.74 -1.86 -9.25
C ASN A 370 30.10 -1.23 -8.90
N VAL A 371 30.27 -0.76 -7.66
CA VAL A 371 31.50 -0.11 -7.21
C VAL A 371 32.70 -1.07 -7.23
N THR A 372 32.49 -2.36 -6.96
CA THR A 372 33.57 -3.37 -7.01
C THR A 372 33.92 -3.80 -8.43
N GLY A 373 32.91 -3.92 -9.31
CA GLY A 373 33.05 -4.46 -10.67
C GLY A 373 33.37 -3.43 -11.75
N SER A 374 33.04 -2.15 -11.54
CA SER A 374 33.11 -1.11 -12.58
C SER A 374 34.01 0.05 -12.15
N ARG A 375 35.24 0.09 -12.69
CA ARG A 375 36.20 1.18 -12.45
C ARG A 375 35.65 2.57 -12.76
N LYS A 376 34.81 2.70 -13.79
CA LYS A 376 34.16 3.97 -14.14
C LYS A 376 33.18 4.36 -13.03
N PHE A 377 32.29 3.46 -12.64
CA PHE A 377 31.25 3.73 -11.64
C PHE A 377 31.85 4.01 -10.26
N ALA A 378 32.83 3.21 -9.82
CA ALA A 378 33.56 3.42 -8.58
C ALA A 378 34.14 4.84 -8.46
N ARG A 379 34.78 5.33 -9.52
CA ARG A 379 35.30 6.70 -9.57
C ARG A 379 34.19 7.74 -9.48
N LEU A 380 33.07 7.54 -10.19
CA LEU A 380 31.96 8.49 -10.18
C LEU A 380 31.31 8.59 -8.79
N ILE A 381 31.12 7.46 -8.09
CA ILE A 381 30.61 7.46 -6.73
C ILE A 381 31.59 8.10 -5.75
N ALA A 382 32.88 7.77 -5.84
CA ALA A 382 33.92 8.35 -4.98
C ALA A 382 34.08 9.87 -5.17
N ASP A 383 33.92 10.37 -6.40
CA ASP A 383 33.97 11.79 -6.74
C ASP A 383 32.62 12.50 -6.58
N GLU A 384 31.59 11.82 -6.03
CA GLU A 384 30.20 12.32 -5.87
C GLU A 384 29.54 12.83 -7.17
N LYS A 385 29.94 12.28 -8.31
CA LYS A 385 29.43 12.62 -9.65
C LYS A 385 28.17 11.83 -9.98
N PHE A 386 27.12 12.05 -9.21
CA PHE A 386 25.89 11.26 -9.28
C PHE A 386 25.16 11.36 -10.63
N ASP A 387 25.16 12.51 -11.30
CA ASP A 387 24.53 12.66 -12.63
C ASP A 387 25.20 11.76 -13.68
N GLU A 388 26.55 11.73 -13.68
CA GLU A 388 27.32 10.84 -14.54
C GLU A 388 27.11 9.36 -14.16
N ALA A 389 26.89 9.06 -12.87
CA ALA A 389 26.61 7.71 -12.39
C ALA A 389 25.20 7.23 -12.80
N LEU A 390 24.20 8.10 -12.75
CA LEU A 390 22.85 7.83 -13.27
C LEU A 390 22.88 7.54 -14.77
N ALA A 391 23.72 8.25 -15.53
CA ALA A 391 23.91 7.95 -16.96
C ALA A 391 24.42 6.51 -17.19
N VAL A 392 25.27 5.95 -16.30
CA VAL A 392 25.68 4.54 -16.41
C VAL A 392 24.51 3.59 -16.24
N ALA A 393 23.58 3.88 -15.32
CA ALA A 393 22.36 3.09 -15.15
C ALA A 393 21.44 3.21 -16.38
N ARG A 394 21.20 4.45 -16.85
CA ARG A 394 20.36 4.73 -18.03
C ARG A 394 20.88 4.05 -19.29
N ASP A 395 22.18 4.15 -19.56
CA ASP A 395 22.83 3.50 -20.72
C ASP A 395 22.60 1.98 -20.73
N GLN A 396 22.48 1.33 -19.56
CA GLN A 396 22.21 -0.10 -19.47
C GLN A 396 20.76 -0.43 -19.80
N VAL A 397 19.80 0.36 -19.30
CA VAL A 397 18.37 0.19 -19.62
C VAL A 397 18.14 0.42 -21.12
N GLU A 398 18.67 1.50 -21.68
CA GLU A 398 18.62 1.78 -23.12
C GLU A 398 19.33 0.70 -23.96
N GLY A 399 20.38 0.10 -23.39
CA GLY A 399 21.10 -1.04 -23.96
C GLY A 399 20.38 -2.39 -23.87
N GLY A 400 19.17 -2.44 -23.28
CA GLY A 400 18.32 -3.63 -23.21
C GLY A 400 18.36 -4.39 -21.88
N ALA A 401 18.98 -3.84 -20.83
CA ALA A 401 18.86 -4.42 -19.49
C ALA A 401 17.41 -4.31 -18.99
N SER A 402 16.83 -5.44 -18.59
CA SER A 402 15.47 -5.51 -18.05
C SER A 402 15.43 -5.30 -16.53
N VAL A 403 16.59 -5.42 -15.87
CA VAL A 403 16.81 -5.19 -14.43
C VAL A 403 18.17 -4.52 -14.29
N ILE A 404 18.36 -3.64 -13.30
CA ILE A 404 19.65 -3.02 -13.00
C ILE A 404 20.15 -3.48 -11.64
N ASP A 405 21.38 -3.99 -11.60
CA ASP A 405 22.09 -4.36 -10.38
C ASP A 405 22.81 -3.15 -9.78
N ILE A 406 22.59 -2.86 -8.51
CA ILE A 406 23.18 -1.73 -7.81
C ILE A 406 24.01 -2.25 -6.64
N ASN A 407 25.32 -2.08 -6.71
CA ASN A 407 26.24 -2.44 -5.63
C ASN A 407 27.06 -1.22 -5.18
N MET A 408 27.01 -0.95 -3.88
CA MET A 408 27.72 0.15 -3.20
C MET A 408 28.73 -0.36 -2.15
N ASP A 409 29.22 -1.60 -2.32
CA ASP A 409 30.20 -2.16 -1.39
C ASP A 409 31.59 -1.60 -1.67
N ALA A 410 32.15 -0.87 -0.70
CA ALA A 410 33.57 -0.50 -0.67
C ALA A 410 34.00 -0.18 0.77
N ASP A 411 35.28 -0.43 1.09
CA ASP A 411 35.82 -0.23 2.45
C ASP A 411 35.79 1.23 2.92
N LEU A 412 35.91 2.18 1.98
CA LEU A 412 35.98 3.62 2.26
C LEU A 412 34.64 4.33 2.03
N LEU A 413 33.56 3.61 1.74
CA LEU A 413 32.24 4.15 1.44
C LEU A 413 31.26 3.80 2.57
N ASP A 414 30.45 4.78 2.99
CA ASP A 414 29.25 4.50 3.76
C ASP A 414 28.21 3.85 2.82
N GLY A 415 28.20 2.52 2.79
CA GLY A 415 27.37 1.74 1.87
C GLY A 415 25.88 1.98 2.05
N GLU A 416 25.40 2.14 3.28
CA GLU A 416 23.98 2.40 3.57
C GLU A 416 23.57 3.77 3.01
N ALA A 417 24.35 4.80 3.31
CA ALA A 417 24.08 6.15 2.83
C ALA A 417 24.19 6.26 1.30
N ALA A 418 25.21 5.64 0.71
CA ALA A 418 25.44 5.65 -0.74
C ALA A 418 24.34 4.90 -1.50
N MET A 419 23.93 3.72 -1.00
CA MET A 419 22.83 2.94 -1.56
C MET A 419 21.53 3.74 -1.52
N ALA A 420 21.15 4.25 -0.35
CA ALA A 420 19.93 5.03 -0.19
C ALA A 420 19.93 6.28 -1.06
N ARG A 421 21.06 7.01 -1.12
CA ARG A 421 21.18 8.23 -1.94
C ARG A 421 21.02 7.91 -3.42
N PHE A 422 21.70 6.89 -3.94
CA PHE A 422 21.65 6.57 -5.36
C PHE A 422 20.29 6.04 -5.79
N LEU A 423 19.64 5.19 -4.98
CA LEU A 423 18.30 4.69 -5.26
C LEU A 423 17.25 5.81 -5.24
N ASN A 424 17.36 6.76 -4.30
CA ASN A 424 16.48 7.93 -4.27
C ASN A 424 16.62 8.82 -5.51
N LEU A 425 17.84 8.91 -6.06
CA LEU A 425 18.10 9.61 -7.33
C LEU A 425 17.56 8.84 -8.53
N ILE A 426 17.73 7.51 -8.57
CA ILE A 426 17.13 6.64 -9.59
C ILE A 426 15.61 6.83 -9.63
N ALA A 427 14.95 6.91 -8.47
CA ALA A 427 13.50 7.12 -8.39
C ALA A 427 13.03 8.44 -9.04
N ALA A 428 13.91 9.43 -9.20
CA ALA A 428 13.63 10.69 -9.87
C ALA A 428 13.91 10.66 -11.39
N GLU A 429 14.45 9.56 -11.91
CA GLU A 429 14.82 9.37 -13.32
C GLU A 429 13.91 8.29 -13.97
N PRO A 430 12.80 8.66 -14.63
CA PRO A 430 11.80 7.71 -15.14
C PRO A 430 12.35 6.66 -16.10
N ASP A 431 13.39 6.99 -16.87
CA ASP A 431 14.05 6.07 -17.79
C ASP A 431 14.78 4.92 -17.07
N ILE A 432 15.20 5.15 -15.82
CA ILE A 432 15.82 4.14 -14.99
C ILE A 432 14.77 3.50 -14.09
N ALA A 433 13.93 4.31 -13.45
CA ALA A 433 12.93 3.86 -12.48
C ALA A 433 11.88 2.89 -13.07
N ARG A 434 11.71 2.86 -14.40
CA ARG A 434 10.79 1.92 -15.07
C ARG A 434 11.13 0.45 -14.85
N VAL A 435 12.40 0.07 -14.77
CA VAL A 435 12.82 -1.33 -14.60
C VAL A 435 13.00 -1.70 -13.12
N PRO A 436 12.84 -2.97 -12.74
CA PRO A 436 13.16 -3.43 -11.38
C PRO A 436 14.64 -3.23 -11.03
N ILE A 437 14.89 -3.07 -9.73
CA ILE A 437 16.23 -2.94 -9.17
C ILE A 437 16.63 -4.23 -8.46
N MET A 438 17.84 -4.71 -8.76
CA MET A 438 18.53 -5.72 -7.97
C MET A 438 19.47 -4.99 -7.00
N ILE A 439 19.18 -5.10 -5.70
CA ILE A 439 19.96 -4.46 -4.63
C ILE A 439 21.06 -5.44 -4.25
N ASP A 440 22.31 -5.08 -4.55
CA ASP A 440 23.46 -5.95 -4.35
C ASP A 440 24.36 -5.45 -3.21
N SER A 441 24.54 -6.31 -2.21
CA SER A 441 25.54 -6.13 -1.16
C SER A 441 25.84 -7.43 -0.42
N SER A 442 27.07 -7.53 0.07
CA SER A 442 27.50 -8.55 1.04
C SER A 442 27.04 -8.27 2.48
N LYS A 443 26.58 -7.04 2.77
CA LYS A 443 26.15 -6.55 4.10
C LYS A 443 24.63 -6.41 4.14
N TRP A 444 23.99 -7.04 5.13
CA TRP A 444 22.54 -6.97 5.30
C TRP A 444 22.02 -5.53 5.46
N ASP A 445 22.71 -4.70 6.24
CA ASP A 445 22.24 -3.34 6.53
C ASP A 445 22.17 -2.48 5.25
N VAL A 446 23.06 -2.72 4.28
CA VAL A 446 23.03 -2.06 2.96
C VAL A 446 21.87 -2.56 2.10
N LEU A 447 21.62 -3.88 2.10
CA LEU A 447 20.46 -4.47 1.42
C LEU A 447 19.16 -3.88 1.97
N GLU A 448 19.04 -3.81 3.31
CA GLU A 448 17.88 -3.28 4.00
C GLU A 448 17.70 -1.77 3.77
N ALA A 449 18.79 -0.99 3.78
CA ALA A 449 18.75 0.42 3.39
C ALA A 449 18.22 0.60 1.96
N GLY A 450 18.60 -0.28 1.03
CA GLY A 450 18.10 -0.26 -0.34
C GLY A 450 16.62 -0.62 -0.45
N LEU A 451 16.16 -1.65 0.28
CA LEU A 451 14.76 -2.10 0.29
C LEU A 451 13.81 -0.99 0.75
N LYS A 452 14.28 -0.14 1.66
CA LYS A 452 13.56 1.04 2.17
C LYS A 452 13.45 2.20 1.17
N CYS A 453 14.13 2.13 0.03
CA CYS A 453 14.15 3.19 -0.99
C CYS A 453 13.44 2.81 -2.30
N VAL A 454 13.05 1.54 -2.49
CA VAL A 454 12.48 1.04 -3.76
C VAL A 454 10.97 0.82 -3.67
N GLN A 455 10.22 1.56 -4.50
CA GLN A 455 8.76 1.47 -4.55
C GLN A 455 8.25 0.14 -5.15
N GLY A 456 8.99 -0.40 -6.12
CA GLY A 456 8.64 -1.62 -6.83
C GLY A 456 8.97 -2.90 -6.06
N LYS A 457 8.65 -4.05 -6.67
CA LYS A 457 9.14 -5.37 -6.24
C LYS A 457 10.53 -5.59 -6.79
N SER A 458 11.53 -5.38 -5.93
CA SER A 458 12.96 -5.50 -6.21
C SER A 458 13.47 -6.92 -5.99
N ILE A 459 14.74 -7.14 -6.32
CA ILE A 459 15.47 -8.38 -6.03
C ILE A 459 16.56 -8.08 -5.00
N VAL A 460 16.69 -8.91 -3.97
CA VAL A 460 17.80 -8.87 -3.03
C VAL A 460 18.91 -9.78 -3.51
N ASN A 461 20.11 -9.23 -3.74
CA ASN A 461 21.30 -9.95 -4.15
C ASN A 461 22.41 -9.77 -3.09
N SER A 462 22.54 -10.64 -2.10
CA SER A 462 21.89 -11.95 -1.96
C SER A 462 21.84 -12.39 -0.51
N ILE A 463 21.09 -13.46 -0.25
CA ILE A 463 21.11 -14.17 1.03
C ILE A 463 21.73 -15.56 0.87
N SER A 464 22.20 -16.14 1.97
CA SER A 464 22.85 -17.47 1.98
C SER A 464 22.84 -18.06 3.39
N LEU A 465 23.24 -19.33 3.49
CA LEU A 465 23.34 -20.07 4.76
C LEU A 465 24.69 -19.85 5.48
N LYS A 466 25.57 -18.96 4.97
CA LYS A 466 26.91 -18.72 5.52
C LYS A 466 26.92 -18.29 6.99
N ASP A 467 25.89 -17.53 7.39
CA ASP A 467 25.73 -16.99 8.75
C ASP A 467 24.85 -17.91 9.63
N GLY A 468 24.55 -19.12 9.15
CA GLY A 468 23.66 -20.08 9.79
C GLY A 468 22.19 -19.93 9.41
N GLU A 469 21.41 -20.94 9.80
CA GLU A 469 20.00 -21.08 9.45
C GLU A 469 19.11 -19.99 10.05
N ASP A 470 19.30 -19.65 11.33
CA ASP A 470 18.46 -18.65 12.02
C ASP A 470 18.54 -17.28 11.34
N GLU A 471 19.75 -16.86 10.96
CA GLU A 471 19.97 -15.59 10.28
C GLU A 471 19.45 -15.61 8.84
N PHE A 472 19.62 -16.73 8.12
CA PHE A 472 19.03 -16.93 6.80
C PHE A 472 17.50 -16.79 6.83
N LEU A 473 16.84 -17.45 7.80
CA LEU A 473 15.39 -17.36 7.98
C LEU A 473 14.94 -15.97 8.43
N ARG A 474 15.69 -15.30 9.32
CA ARG A 474 15.41 -13.90 9.73
C ARG A 474 15.40 -12.98 8.51
N ARG A 475 16.45 -13.03 7.69
CA ARG A 475 16.58 -12.22 6.47
C ARG A 475 15.48 -12.54 5.47
N ALA A 476 15.18 -13.82 5.24
CA ALA A 476 14.10 -14.24 4.35
C ALA A 476 12.72 -13.70 4.77
N ARG A 477 12.40 -13.73 6.07
CA ARG A 477 11.16 -13.14 6.60
C ARG A 477 11.10 -11.63 6.36
N LEU A 478 12.21 -10.92 6.57
CA LEU A 478 12.28 -9.48 6.30
C LEU A 478 12.12 -9.16 4.82
N ILE A 479 12.80 -9.89 3.92
CA ILE A 479 12.65 -9.74 2.47
C ILE A 479 11.18 -9.89 2.06
N ARG A 480 10.51 -10.93 2.57
CA ARG A 480 9.08 -11.18 2.33
C ARG A 480 8.22 -10.02 2.84
N ARG A 481 8.53 -9.48 4.03
CA ARG A 481 7.82 -8.32 4.61
C ARG A 481 8.03 -7.03 3.82
N TYR A 482 9.22 -6.83 3.23
CA TYR A 482 9.49 -5.72 2.32
C TYR A 482 8.88 -5.92 0.92
N GLY A 483 8.41 -7.13 0.60
CA GLY A 483 7.82 -7.46 -0.69
C GLY A 483 8.81 -7.57 -1.84
N ALA A 484 10.00 -8.12 -1.57
CA ALA A 484 11.04 -8.34 -2.57
C ALA A 484 11.24 -9.84 -2.87
N SER A 485 11.84 -10.13 -4.02
CA SER A 485 12.38 -11.45 -4.38
C SER A 485 13.84 -11.57 -3.89
N ALA A 486 14.42 -12.76 -3.88
CA ALA A 486 15.77 -12.98 -3.34
C ALA A 486 16.61 -13.91 -4.20
N VAL A 487 17.85 -13.52 -4.51
CA VAL A 487 18.87 -14.45 -4.99
C VAL A 487 19.44 -15.21 -3.79
N VAL A 488 19.41 -16.54 -3.86
CA VAL A 488 20.00 -17.43 -2.85
C VAL A 488 21.34 -17.97 -3.36
N MET A 489 22.43 -17.57 -2.70
CA MET A 489 23.75 -18.06 -3.06
C MET A 489 23.97 -19.48 -2.54
N ALA A 490 24.62 -20.32 -3.35
CA ALA A 490 25.12 -21.64 -2.96
C ALA A 490 26.35 -21.50 -2.04
N PHE A 491 26.13 -20.97 -0.84
CA PHE A 491 27.12 -20.70 0.20
C PHE A 491 26.47 -21.07 1.55
N ASP A 492 27.08 -22.02 2.26
CA ASP A 492 26.65 -22.45 3.60
C ASP A 492 27.75 -22.27 4.64
N GLU A 493 27.55 -22.83 5.84
CA GLU A 493 28.47 -22.72 6.97
C GLU A 493 29.87 -23.32 6.68
N VAL A 494 30.00 -24.15 5.64
CA VAL A 494 31.26 -24.79 5.21
C VAL A 494 32.00 -23.94 4.17
N GLY A 495 31.30 -23.06 3.46
CA GLY A 495 31.89 -22.18 2.46
C GLY A 495 31.07 -22.06 1.18
N GLN A 496 31.66 -21.42 0.18
CA GLN A 496 31.08 -21.33 -1.16
C GLN A 496 31.19 -22.67 -1.88
N ALA A 497 30.08 -23.18 -2.44
CA ALA A 497 30.09 -24.44 -3.16
C ALA A 497 30.81 -24.32 -4.52
N THR A 498 31.87 -25.11 -4.69
CA THR A 498 32.62 -25.22 -5.95
C THR A 498 32.20 -26.44 -6.77
N GLU A 499 31.73 -27.51 -6.12
CA GLU A 499 31.33 -28.78 -6.75
C GLU A 499 29.82 -28.86 -7.00
N ILE A 500 29.41 -29.70 -7.96
CA ILE A 500 27.99 -29.88 -8.35
C ILE A 500 27.15 -30.38 -7.17
N ASP A 501 27.62 -31.41 -6.47
CA ASP A 501 26.87 -32.03 -5.37
C ASP A 501 26.62 -31.05 -4.23
N ASP A 502 27.60 -30.21 -3.91
CA ASP A 502 27.45 -29.17 -2.89
C ASP A 502 26.51 -28.05 -3.33
N LYS A 503 26.56 -27.62 -4.60
CA LYS A 503 25.61 -26.63 -5.13
C LYS A 503 24.17 -27.14 -5.00
N VAL A 504 23.91 -28.38 -5.42
CA VAL A 504 22.57 -28.98 -5.34
C VAL A 504 22.13 -29.15 -3.89
N ARG A 505 23.01 -29.64 -3.01
CA ARG A 505 22.72 -29.84 -1.58
C ARG A 505 22.32 -28.53 -0.89
N ILE A 506 23.10 -27.46 -1.10
CA ILE A 506 22.84 -26.16 -0.46
C ILE A 506 21.55 -25.53 -1.01
N CYS A 507 21.39 -25.48 -2.34
CA CYS A 507 20.18 -24.93 -2.96
C CYS A 507 18.92 -25.67 -2.53
N ARG A 508 18.98 -27.00 -2.43
CA ARG A 508 17.86 -27.81 -1.94
C ARG A 508 17.51 -27.49 -0.49
N ARG A 509 18.52 -27.46 0.41
CA ARG A 509 18.31 -27.11 1.81
C ARG A 509 17.69 -25.71 1.93
N ALA A 510 18.23 -24.72 1.22
CA ALA A 510 17.73 -23.36 1.25
C ALA A 510 16.28 -23.28 0.73
N TYR A 511 15.95 -23.97 -0.36
CA TYR A 511 14.60 -24.02 -0.91
C TYR A 511 13.59 -24.64 0.07
N GLU A 512 13.94 -25.77 0.70
CA GLU A 512 13.11 -26.43 1.73
C GLU A 512 12.89 -25.48 2.92
N LEU A 513 13.94 -24.83 3.43
CA LEU A 513 13.84 -23.84 4.51
C LEU A 513 12.93 -22.65 4.16
N LEU A 514 13.11 -22.07 2.97
CA LEU A 514 12.34 -20.90 2.53
C LEU A 514 10.85 -21.24 2.33
N THR A 515 10.56 -22.33 1.64
CA THR A 515 9.19 -22.69 1.29
C THR A 515 8.42 -23.28 2.47
N GLU A 516 9.06 -24.09 3.32
CA GLU A 516 8.39 -24.79 4.41
C GLU A 516 8.35 -24.00 5.73
N GLN A 517 9.38 -23.20 6.05
CA GLN A 517 9.44 -22.48 7.33
C GLN A 517 9.10 -20.99 7.25
N VAL A 518 9.33 -20.34 6.10
CA VAL A 518 9.02 -18.91 5.89
C VAL A 518 7.72 -18.72 5.11
N GLY A 519 7.30 -19.72 4.33
CA GLY A 519 6.24 -19.55 3.35
C GLY A 519 6.65 -18.56 2.25
N PHE A 520 7.94 -18.57 1.90
CA PHE A 520 8.49 -17.77 0.81
C PHE A 520 8.02 -18.37 -0.53
N PRO A 521 7.35 -17.59 -1.41
CA PRO A 521 6.86 -18.12 -2.68
C PRO A 521 8.01 -18.66 -3.54
N PRO A 522 7.92 -19.90 -4.06
CA PRO A 522 8.95 -20.46 -4.95
C PRO A 522 9.30 -19.58 -6.14
N GLU A 523 8.32 -18.88 -6.70
CA GLU A 523 8.48 -17.95 -7.81
C GLU A 523 9.27 -16.67 -7.46
N ASP A 524 9.58 -16.44 -6.19
CA ASP A 524 10.36 -15.29 -5.70
C ASP A 524 11.81 -15.63 -5.31
N ILE A 525 12.23 -16.90 -5.50
CA ILE A 525 13.57 -17.43 -5.16
C ILE A 525 14.49 -17.47 -6.41
#